data_AF-A0A2X3EL39-F1
#
_entry.id   AF-A0A2X3EL39-F1
#
_cell.length_a   1.000
_cell.length_b   1.000
_cell.length_c   1.000
_cell.angle_alpha   90.00
_cell.angle_beta   90.00
_cell.angle_gamma   90.00
#
_symmetry.space_group_name_H-M   'P 1'
#
loop_
_entity.id
_entity.type
_entity.pdbx_description
1 polymer ?
#
loop_
_entity_poly.entity_id
_entity_poly.type
_entity_poly.pdbx_seq_one_letter_code
_entity_poly.pdbx_strand_id
1 'polypeptide(L)'
;MTQKYLFIDRDGTLISEPPEDFQVDRFDKLAFEPQVIPALLKLQQEGYKLVMITNQDGLGTDSLPQEAFDGPHNLMMQIFASQGVNFEEVLICPHFPGDNCACRKPKTQLVLPWLEEGVLDKSHSYVIGDRATDLELADNMGITGLRYDRETLDWPTICEQLTRSDRYAHVERITKETQVDVKVWLDREGGSKIHTGVGFFDHMLDQIATHGGFRMEVNVGGDLYIDDHHTVEDTGLASAKP
;
A
#
# COMPACT_ATOMS: atom_id res chain seq x y z
N MET A 1 -4.68 18.16 2.73
CA MET A 1 -4.70 16.96 1.86
C MET A 1 -4.21 15.82 2.72
N THR A 2 -4.92 14.70 2.74
CA THR A 2 -4.50 13.50 3.48
C THR A 2 -3.31 12.86 2.77
N GLN A 3 -2.39 12.28 3.53
CA GLN A 3 -1.14 11.70 3.03
C GLN A 3 -1.12 10.19 3.30
N LYS A 4 -0.60 9.42 2.33
CA LYS A 4 -0.38 7.98 2.46
C LYS A 4 0.87 7.70 3.29
N TYR A 5 0.74 6.89 4.33
CA TYR A 5 1.84 6.55 5.24
C TYR A 5 2.03 5.04 5.36
N LEU A 6 3.29 4.62 5.48
CA LEU A 6 3.67 3.29 5.91
C LEU A 6 4.34 3.41 7.28
N PHE A 7 3.72 2.80 8.30
CA PHE A 7 4.28 2.64 9.63
C PHE A 7 4.94 1.26 9.69
N ILE A 8 6.27 1.23 9.75
CA ILE A 8 7.03 0.01 9.46
C ILE A 8 7.79 -0.41 10.72
N ASP A 9 7.61 -1.67 11.13
CA ASP A 9 8.42 -2.26 12.20
C ASP A 9 9.88 -2.43 11.75
N ARG A 10 10.78 -2.51 12.73
CA ARG A 10 12.21 -2.61 12.46
C ARG A 10 12.69 -4.06 12.46
N ASP A 11 12.71 -4.68 13.63
CA ASP A 11 13.21 -6.03 13.86
C ASP A 11 12.20 -7.03 13.29
N GLY A 12 12.67 -8.00 12.51
CA GLY A 12 11.81 -8.98 11.83
C GLY A 12 11.17 -8.46 10.55
N THR A 13 11.28 -7.16 10.24
CA THR A 13 10.56 -6.51 9.12
C THR A 13 11.47 -5.70 8.18
N LEU A 14 12.25 -4.75 8.70
CA LEU A 14 13.28 -4.04 7.90
C LEU A 14 14.62 -4.79 7.92
N ILE A 15 14.94 -5.34 9.08
CA ILE A 15 16.15 -6.13 9.36
C ILE A 15 15.73 -7.42 10.08
N SER A 16 16.54 -8.47 10.01
CA SER A 16 16.26 -9.72 10.70
C SER A 16 16.30 -9.54 12.21
N GLU A 17 15.34 -10.15 12.91
CA GLU A 17 15.37 -10.23 14.37
C GLU A 17 16.27 -11.41 14.82
N PRO A 18 17.28 -11.18 15.68
CA PRO A 18 18.12 -12.25 16.20
C PRO A 18 17.30 -13.23 17.07
N PRO A 19 17.38 -14.55 16.83
CA PRO A 19 16.52 -15.52 17.53
C PRO A 19 16.94 -15.77 18.99
N GLU A 20 18.12 -15.31 19.41
CA GLU A 20 18.70 -15.58 20.73
C GLU A 20 18.11 -14.66 21.81
N ASP A 21 18.06 -13.36 21.53
CA ASP A 21 17.67 -12.31 22.48
C ASP A 21 16.74 -11.26 21.88
N PHE A 22 16.39 -11.38 20.59
CA PHE A 22 15.49 -10.47 19.88
C PHE A 22 16.02 -9.02 19.82
N GLN A 23 17.34 -8.83 19.93
CA GLN A 23 17.96 -7.50 19.97
C GLN A 23 19.15 -7.39 19.02
N VAL A 24 19.12 -6.38 18.15
CA VAL A 24 20.25 -6.01 17.27
C VAL A 24 21.17 -5.02 18.00
N ASP A 25 21.95 -5.54 18.94
CA ASP A 25 22.86 -4.81 19.83
C ASP A 25 24.35 -4.88 19.40
N ARG A 26 24.61 -5.54 18.27
CA ARG A 26 25.94 -5.70 17.68
C ARG A 26 25.88 -5.67 16.15
N PHE A 27 26.97 -5.26 15.53
CA PHE A 27 27.05 -5.16 14.06
C PHE A 27 26.92 -6.50 13.34
N ASP A 28 27.40 -7.59 13.94
CA ASP A 28 27.32 -8.94 13.36
C ASP A 28 25.89 -9.51 13.35
N LYS A 29 24.98 -8.93 14.13
CA LYS A 29 23.55 -9.27 14.15
C LYS A 29 22.73 -8.46 13.13
N LEU A 30 23.29 -7.39 12.55
CA LEU A 30 22.58 -6.56 11.58
C LEU A 30 22.55 -7.24 10.20
N ALA A 31 21.37 -7.66 9.77
CA ALA A 31 21.13 -8.12 8.40
C ALA A 31 19.81 -7.54 7.88
N PHE A 32 19.84 -6.97 6.68
CA PHE A 32 18.63 -6.42 6.04
C PHE A 32 17.72 -7.54 5.54
N GLU A 33 16.41 -7.31 5.61
CA GLU A 33 15.46 -8.18 4.95
C GLU A 33 15.63 -8.13 3.41
N PRO A 34 15.40 -9.24 2.70
CA PRO A 34 15.56 -9.28 1.25
C PRO A 34 14.73 -8.20 0.54
N GLN A 35 15.34 -7.50 -0.41
CA GLN A 35 14.67 -6.52 -1.28
C GLN A 35 14.00 -5.33 -0.56
N VAL A 36 14.27 -5.10 0.72
CA VAL A 36 13.68 -3.99 1.49
C VAL A 36 13.99 -2.62 0.88
N ILE A 37 15.25 -2.36 0.52
CA ILE A 37 15.66 -1.06 -0.04
C ILE A 37 14.94 -0.74 -1.37
N PRO A 38 15.01 -1.59 -2.42
CA PRO A 38 14.32 -1.29 -3.67
C PRO A 38 12.79 -1.21 -3.51
N ALA A 39 12.19 -2.00 -2.61
CA ALA A 39 10.77 -1.92 -2.32
C ALA A 39 10.39 -0.56 -1.72
N LEU A 40 11.10 -0.11 -0.68
CA LEU A 40 10.85 1.19 -0.04
C LEU A 40 11.05 2.36 -1.00
N LEU A 41 12.07 2.31 -1.86
CA LEU A 41 12.28 3.33 -2.90
C LEU A 41 11.09 3.42 -3.86
N LYS A 42 10.59 2.27 -4.33
CA LYS A 42 9.42 2.23 -5.23
C LYS A 42 8.15 2.72 -4.53
N LEU A 43 7.94 2.36 -3.25
CA LEU A 43 6.82 2.85 -2.46
C LEU A 43 6.87 4.38 -2.26
N GLN A 44 8.06 4.95 -2.02
CA GLN A 44 8.23 6.40 -1.97
C GLN A 44 7.93 7.08 -3.31
N GLN A 45 8.28 6.45 -4.44
CA GLN A 45 7.94 6.97 -5.79
C GLN A 45 6.42 6.99 -6.02
N GLU A 46 5.67 6.04 -5.45
CA GLU A 46 4.21 6.04 -5.44
C GLU A 46 3.59 7.01 -4.41
N GLY A 47 4.42 7.84 -3.77
CA GLY A 47 3.98 8.90 -2.87
C GLY A 47 3.69 8.46 -1.44
N TYR A 48 4.12 7.26 -1.02
CA TYR A 48 4.09 6.90 0.40
C TYR A 48 5.18 7.64 1.17
N LYS A 49 4.83 8.13 2.36
CA LYS A 49 5.83 8.55 3.37
C LYS A 49 6.07 7.42 4.36
N LEU A 50 7.30 7.30 4.84
CA LEU A 50 7.72 6.19 5.71
C LEU A 50 7.91 6.69 7.14
N VAL A 51 7.40 5.93 8.11
CA VAL A 51 7.63 6.15 9.54
C VAL A 51 8.06 4.83 10.13
N MET A 52 9.20 4.79 10.82
CA MET A 52 9.65 3.60 11.53
C MET A 52 8.99 3.58 12.90
N ILE A 53 8.46 2.44 13.34
CA ILE A 53 7.92 2.27 14.68
C ILE A 53 8.32 0.94 15.31
N THR A 54 9.02 0.98 16.44
CA THR A 54 9.62 -0.22 17.04
C THR A 54 9.54 -0.23 18.57
N ASN A 55 9.40 -1.43 19.14
CA ASN A 55 9.58 -1.69 20.57
C ASN A 55 11.00 -2.20 20.79
N GLN A 56 11.79 -1.55 21.65
CA GLN A 56 13.16 -1.92 21.99
C GLN A 56 13.25 -2.18 23.49
N ASP A 57 12.95 -3.41 23.88
CA ASP A 57 12.79 -3.82 25.28
C ASP A 57 14.05 -3.52 26.09
N GLY A 58 13.98 -2.54 26.99
CA GLY A 58 15.06 -2.19 27.90
C GLY A 58 16.13 -1.29 27.30
N LEU A 59 15.87 -0.61 26.18
CA LEU A 59 16.82 0.33 25.60
C LEU A 59 17.23 1.43 26.60
N GLY A 60 18.53 1.59 26.78
CA GLY A 60 19.13 2.51 27.75
C GLY A 60 19.37 1.90 29.13
N THR A 61 19.04 0.62 29.33
CA THR A 61 19.35 -0.13 30.56
C THR A 61 20.56 -1.05 30.37
N ASP A 62 20.99 -1.74 31.43
CA ASP A 62 22.10 -2.69 31.35
C ASP A 62 21.82 -3.88 30.40
N SER A 63 20.55 -4.22 30.14
CA SER A 63 20.21 -5.31 29.22
C SER A 63 20.31 -4.90 27.75
N LEU A 64 20.12 -3.62 27.44
CA LEU A 64 20.29 -3.05 26.10
C LEU A 64 20.85 -1.63 26.21
N PRO A 65 22.17 -1.48 26.40
CA PRO A 65 22.79 -0.17 26.52
C PRO A 65 22.58 0.68 25.25
N GLN A 66 22.37 1.98 25.42
CA GLN A 66 22.11 2.90 24.31
C GLN A 66 23.21 2.81 23.23
N GLU A 67 24.48 2.75 23.65
CA GLU A 67 25.62 2.66 22.72
C GLU A 67 25.62 1.36 21.88
N ALA A 68 25.14 0.26 22.46
CA ALA A 68 25.04 -1.04 21.78
C ALA A 68 23.94 -1.01 20.71
N PHE A 69 22.85 -0.29 20.95
CA PHE A 69 21.79 -0.04 19.97
C PHE A 69 22.23 0.96 18.90
N ASP A 70 22.87 2.06 19.30
CA ASP A 70 23.19 3.19 18.43
C ASP A 70 24.08 2.79 17.25
N GLY A 71 25.08 1.93 17.47
CA GLY A 71 25.99 1.49 16.41
C GLY A 71 25.27 0.86 15.22
N PRO A 72 24.62 -0.31 15.40
CA PRO A 72 23.85 -0.97 14.34
C PRO A 72 22.70 -0.12 13.81
N HIS A 73 21.97 0.58 14.69
CA HIS A 73 20.84 1.41 14.26
C HIS A 73 21.29 2.58 13.36
N ASN A 74 22.34 3.30 13.74
CA ASN A 74 22.85 4.41 12.94
C ASN A 74 23.45 3.93 11.61
N LEU A 75 24.10 2.76 11.58
CA LEU A 75 24.56 2.16 10.33
C LEU A 75 23.38 1.80 9.41
N MET A 76 22.33 1.19 9.96
CA MET A 76 21.10 0.90 9.22
C MET A 76 20.48 2.17 8.63
N MET A 77 20.33 3.23 9.43
CA MET A 77 19.79 4.52 8.99
C MET A 77 20.69 5.18 7.95
N GLN A 78 22.02 5.10 8.10
CA GLN A 78 22.98 5.62 7.12
C GLN A 78 22.84 4.91 5.78
N ILE A 79 22.68 3.58 5.79
CA ILE A 79 22.47 2.80 4.55
C ILE A 79 21.17 3.24 3.90
N PHE A 80 20.04 3.25 4.62
CA PHE A 80 18.76 3.70 4.08
C PHE A 80 18.86 5.10 3.45
N ALA A 81 19.35 6.08 4.20
CA ALA A 81 19.48 7.46 3.73
C ALA A 81 20.41 7.57 2.50
N SER A 82 21.54 6.85 2.50
CA SER A 82 22.49 6.87 1.38
C SER A 82 21.93 6.26 0.09
N GLN A 83 20.97 5.34 0.21
CA GLN A 83 20.28 4.74 -0.94
C GLN A 83 19.03 5.53 -1.35
N GLY A 84 18.67 6.60 -0.62
CA GLY A 84 17.50 7.44 -0.89
C GLY A 84 16.22 7.05 -0.15
N VAL A 85 16.29 6.08 0.76
CA VAL A 85 15.17 5.71 1.63
C VAL A 85 15.12 6.67 2.82
N ASN A 86 14.02 7.40 2.95
CA ASN A 86 13.87 8.45 3.96
C ASN A 86 12.68 8.14 4.88
N PHE A 87 12.96 8.01 6.18
CA PHE A 87 11.94 7.96 7.22
C PHE A 87 11.69 9.38 7.72
N GLU A 88 10.41 9.79 7.78
CA GLU A 88 10.02 11.10 8.32
C GLU A 88 10.22 11.14 9.84
N GLU A 89 9.95 10.02 10.51
CA GLU A 89 10.13 9.85 11.96
C GLU A 89 10.60 8.41 12.27
N VAL A 90 11.36 8.28 13.36
CA VAL A 90 11.76 7.00 13.95
C VAL A 90 11.24 6.95 15.38
N LEU A 91 10.15 6.20 15.57
CA LEU A 91 9.39 6.13 16.81
C LEU A 91 9.82 4.90 17.61
N ILE A 92 10.42 5.11 18.78
CA ILE A 92 10.98 4.03 19.61
C ILE A 92 10.30 4.00 20.97
N CYS A 93 9.75 2.84 21.36
CA CYS A 93 9.40 2.57 22.74
C CYS A 93 10.54 1.79 23.41
N PRO A 94 11.26 2.36 24.40
CA PRO A 94 12.39 1.70 25.07
C PRO A 94 11.96 0.77 26.23
N HIS A 95 10.68 0.74 26.57
CA HIS A 95 10.18 0.13 27.81
C HIS A 95 9.96 -1.39 27.68
N PHE A 96 10.13 -2.10 28.80
CA PHE A 96 9.76 -3.50 28.92
C PHE A 96 8.23 -3.68 28.90
N PRO A 97 7.73 -4.89 28.58
CA PRO A 97 6.31 -5.22 28.69
C PRO A 97 5.71 -4.92 30.07
N GLY A 98 6.48 -5.14 31.15
CA GLY A 98 6.04 -4.95 32.53
C GLY A 98 5.88 -3.49 32.97
N ASP A 99 6.47 -2.53 32.25
CA ASP A 99 6.45 -1.12 32.62
C ASP A 99 5.09 -0.46 32.37
N ASN A 100 4.19 -1.13 31.64
CA ASN A 100 2.84 -0.65 31.30
C ASN A 100 2.80 0.75 30.66
N CYS A 101 3.89 1.18 30.03
CA CYS A 101 3.99 2.50 29.40
C CYS A 101 2.92 2.73 28.31
N ALA A 102 2.65 3.97 27.96
CA ALA A 102 1.67 4.31 26.92
C ALA A 102 2.18 4.13 25.48
N CYS A 103 3.49 4.07 25.27
CA CYS A 103 4.13 4.12 23.95
C CYS A 103 4.41 2.77 23.30
N ARG A 104 4.37 1.66 24.06
CA ARG A 104 4.63 0.31 23.52
C ARG A 104 3.52 -0.12 22.56
N LYS A 105 3.88 -0.55 21.34
CA LYS A 105 2.94 -1.20 20.42
C LYS A 105 2.28 -2.40 21.15
N PRO A 106 0.95 -2.56 21.07
CA PRO A 106 0.03 -2.00 20.06
C PRO A 106 -0.60 -0.64 20.40
N LYS A 107 -0.17 0.03 21.48
CA LYS A 107 -0.72 1.33 21.88
C LYS A 107 -0.34 2.44 20.88
N THR A 108 -1.19 3.44 20.75
CA THR A 108 -1.10 4.48 19.72
C THR A 108 -0.39 5.76 20.15
N GLN A 109 0.16 5.83 21.36
CA GLN A 109 0.73 7.08 21.91
C GLN A 109 1.80 7.69 20.99
N LEU A 110 2.64 6.87 20.36
CA LEU A 110 3.70 7.36 19.46
C LEU A 110 3.17 7.88 18.13
N VAL A 111 1.99 7.42 17.70
CA VAL A 111 1.40 7.73 16.39
C VAL A 111 0.21 8.69 16.48
N LEU A 112 -0.08 9.25 17.67
CA LEU A 112 -1.16 10.22 17.87
C LEU A 112 -1.15 11.38 16.85
N PRO A 113 0.00 11.96 16.45
CA PRO A 113 0.01 13.04 15.46
C PRO A 113 -0.62 12.66 14.11
N TRP A 114 -0.58 11.39 13.72
CA TRP A 114 -1.18 10.91 12.47
C TRP A 114 -2.66 10.55 12.60
N LEU A 115 -3.18 10.44 13.83
CA LEU A 115 -4.59 10.16 14.08
C LEU A 115 -5.45 11.43 14.05
N GLU A 116 -4.83 12.61 13.97
CA GLU A 116 -5.51 13.88 13.76
C GLU A 116 -6.24 13.91 12.40
N GLU A 117 -7.41 14.56 12.38
CA GLU A 117 -8.24 14.63 11.18
C GLU A 117 -7.51 15.35 10.03
N GLY A 118 -7.51 14.72 8.85
CA GLY A 118 -6.91 15.31 7.65
C GLY A 118 -5.40 15.10 7.49
N VAL A 119 -4.74 14.43 8.42
CA VAL A 119 -3.31 14.07 8.31
C VAL A 119 -3.13 12.79 7.49
N LEU A 120 -3.80 11.71 7.90
CA LEU A 120 -3.61 10.37 7.35
C LEU A 120 -4.70 9.99 6.34
N ASP A 121 -4.30 9.51 5.15
CA ASP A 121 -5.21 8.79 4.26
C ASP A 121 -5.37 7.37 4.79
N LYS A 122 -6.40 7.15 5.60
CA LYS A 122 -6.63 5.85 6.27
C LYS A 122 -6.84 4.69 5.31
N SER A 123 -7.40 4.95 4.12
CA SER A 123 -7.69 3.92 3.13
C SER A 123 -6.44 3.43 2.39
N HIS A 124 -5.38 4.24 2.37
CA HIS A 124 -4.14 3.95 1.68
C HIS A 124 -2.92 4.13 2.61
N SER A 125 -3.11 3.88 3.90
CA SER A 125 -2.02 3.85 4.87
C SER A 125 -2.02 2.51 5.58
N TYR A 126 -0.82 2.07 5.96
CA TYR A 126 -0.63 0.70 6.42
C TYR A 126 0.33 0.66 7.59
N VAL A 127 0.12 -0.30 8.50
CA VAL A 127 1.18 -0.79 9.38
C VAL A 127 1.76 -2.05 8.74
N ILE A 128 3.09 -2.15 8.67
CA ILE A 128 3.80 -3.32 8.17
C ILE A 128 4.69 -3.84 9.30
N GLY A 129 4.45 -5.07 9.74
CA GLY A 129 5.23 -5.72 10.80
C GLY A 129 4.98 -7.23 10.83
N ASP A 130 5.89 -8.00 11.43
CA ASP A 130 5.82 -9.47 11.45
C ASP A 130 4.96 -10.02 12.60
N ARG A 131 4.72 -9.21 13.64
CA ARG A 131 4.04 -9.63 14.87
C ARG A 131 2.56 -9.24 14.90
N ALA A 132 1.81 -9.96 15.72
CA ALA A 132 0.40 -9.65 15.97
C ALA A 132 0.21 -8.24 16.58
N THR A 133 1.20 -7.75 17.34
CA THR A 133 1.19 -6.40 17.93
C THR A 133 1.18 -5.29 16.87
N ASP A 134 1.73 -5.53 15.68
CA ASP A 134 1.72 -4.56 14.59
C ASP A 134 0.35 -4.51 13.91
N LEU A 135 -0.29 -5.68 13.75
CA LEU A 135 -1.66 -5.75 13.24
C LEU A 135 -2.65 -5.12 14.20
N GLU A 136 -2.48 -5.34 15.51
CA GLU A 136 -3.30 -4.70 16.54
C GLU A 136 -3.05 -3.19 16.61
N LEU A 137 -1.81 -2.73 16.39
CA LEU A 137 -1.55 -1.29 16.20
C LEU A 137 -2.32 -0.74 15.00
N ALA A 138 -2.33 -1.45 13.87
CA ALA A 138 -3.07 -1.04 12.68
C ALA A 138 -4.56 -0.88 12.95
N ASP A 139 -5.15 -1.85 13.65
CA ASP A 139 -6.55 -1.82 14.09
C ASP A 139 -6.82 -0.62 15.01
N ASN A 140 -5.95 -0.40 16.00
CA ASN A 140 -6.05 0.75 16.91
C ASN A 140 -5.92 2.11 16.20
N MET A 141 -5.20 2.16 15.08
CA MET A 141 -5.08 3.35 14.22
C MET A 141 -6.26 3.50 13.24
N GLY A 142 -7.05 2.43 13.05
CA GLY A 142 -8.12 2.36 12.06
C GLY A 142 -7.60 2.32 10.61
N ILE A 143 -6.48 1.63 10.39
CA ILE A 143 -5.86 1.44 9.06
C ILE A 143 -5.56 -0.05 8.82
N THR A 144 -5.16 -0.41 7.61
CA THR A 144 -4.87 -1.82 7.27
C THR A 144 -3.51 -2.27 7.79
N GLY A 145 -3.47 -3.43 8.46
CA GLY A 145 -2.22 -4.09 8.84
C GLY A 145 -1.78 -5.12 7.78
N LEU A 146 -0.51 -5.10 7.41
CA LEU A 146 0.14 -6.09 6.55
C LEU A 146 1.13 -6.89 7.40
N ARG A 147 0.87 -8.19 7.55
CA ARG A 147 1.75 -9.06 8.34
C ARG A 147 2.95 -9.48 7.49
N TYR A 148 4.07 -8.80 7.67
CA TYR A 148 5.29 -9.15 6.97
C TYR A 148 5.68 -10.60 7.29
N ASP A 149 6.00 -11.35 6.26
CA ASP A 149 6.53 -12.70 6.39
C ASP A 149 7.43 -12.96 5.19
N ARG A 150 8.66 -13.40 5.44
CA ARG A 150 9.68 -13.53 4.39
C ARG A 150 9.29 -14.52 3.28
N GLU A 151 8.38 -15.46 3.55
CA GLU A 151 8.00 -16.49 2.59
C GLU A 151 6.65 -16.19 1.91
N THR A 152 5.71 -15.58 2.62
CA THR A 152 4.31 -15.46 2.19
C THR A 152 3.86 -14.04 1.89
N LEU A 153 4.48 -13.03 2.51
CA LEU A 153 4.17 -11.61 2.27
C LEU A 153 5.45 -10.76 2.43
N ASP A 154 6.38 -10.98 1.51
CA ASP A 154 7.70 -10.34 1.49
C ASP A 154 7.65 -8.91 0.91
N TRP A 155 8.79 -8.21 0.93
CA TRP A 155 8.89 -6.83 0.42
C TRP A 155 8.51 -6.67 -1.05
N PRO A 156 8.95 -7.54 -1.99
CA PRO A 156 8.46 -7.56 -3.36
C PRO A 156 6.94 -7.66 -3.46
N THR A 157 6.32 -8.58 -2.72
CA THR A 157 4.86 -8.81 -2.74
C THR A 157 4.11 -7.61 -2.18
N ILE A 158 4.54 -7.06 -1.04
CA ILE A 158 3.97 -5.83 -0.46
C ILE A 158 4.10 -4.68 -1.44
N CYS A 159 5.27 -4.52 -2.04
CA CYS A 159 5.50 -3.46 -3.01
C CYS A 159 4.56 -3.61 -4.21
N GLU A 160 4.41 -4.81 -4.77
CA GLU A 160 3.46 -5.04 -5.86
C GLU A 160 2.02 -4.72 -5.43
N GLN A 161 1.58 -5.23 -4.29
CA GLN A 161 0.23 -5.01 -3.76
C GLN A 161 -0.08 -3.51 -3.59
N LEU A 162 0.86 -2.73 -3.05
CA LEU A 162 0.66 -1.32 -2.71
C LEU A 162 0.94 -0.35 -3.86
N THR A 163 1.61 -0.81 -4.92
CA THR A 163 1.93 -0.03 -6.12
C THR A 163 1.13 -0.43 -7.35
N ARG A 164 0.27 -1.45 -7.24
CA ARG A 164 -0.67 -1.80 -8.31
C ARG A 164 -1.65 -0.64 -8.48
N SER A 165 -1.33 0.25 -9.41
CA SER A 165 -2.20 1.35 -9.81
C SER A 165 -3.52 0.76 -10.28
N ASP A 166 -4.64 1.34 -9.85
CA ASP A 166 -5.93 1.03 -10.43
C ASP A 166 -6.13 1.93 -11.65
N ARG A 167 -5.45 1.64 -12.77
CA ARG A 167 -5.51 2.51 -13.96
C ARG A 167 -6.95 2.57 -14.45
N TYR A 168 -7.55 3.72 -14.21
CA TYR A 168 -8.96 3.99 -14.43
C TYR A 168 -9.14 5.11 -15.44
N ALA A 169 -10.02 4.91 -16.40
CA ALA A 169 -10.48 5.93 -17.33
C ALA A 169 -12.01 5.98 -17.34
N HIS A 170 -12.55 7.18 -17.45
CA HIS A 170 -13.99 7.42 -17.59
C HIS A 170 -14.21 8.44 -18.69
N VAL A 171 -15.02 8.06 -19.68
CA VAL A 171 -15.39 8.90 -20.81
C VAL A 171 -16.91 8.94 -20.91
N GLU A 172 -17.45 10.15 -20.85
CA GLU A 172 -18.85 10.43 -21.21
C GLU A 172 -18.90 11.17 -22.53
N ARG A 173 -19.75 10.70 -23.44
CA ARG A 173 -19.97 11.32 -24.75
C ARG A 173 -21.46 11.44 -25.03
N ILE A 174 -21.89 12.65 -25.36
CA ILE A 174 -23.28 12.94 -25.72
C ILE A 174 -23.30 13.56 -27.11
N THR A 175 -24.04 12.94 -28.02
CA THR A 175 -24.32 13.44 -29.36
C THR A 175 -25.83 13.69 -29.52
N LYS A 176 -26.29 14.02 -30.74
CA LYS A 176 -27.72 14.10 -31.03
C LYS A 176 -28.40 12.73 -31.11
N GLU A 177 -27.61 11.68 -31.31
CA GLU A 177 -28.08 10.34 -31.65
C GLU A 177 -27.81 9.34 -30.52
N THR A 178 -26.78 9.58 -29.70
CA THR A 178 -26.35 8.67 -28.64
C THR A 178 -25.92 9.41 -27.37
N GLN A 179 -26.01 8.70 -26.25
CA GLN A 179 -25.42 9.03 -24.95
C GLN A 179 -24.63 7.81 -24.50
N VAL A 180 -23.31 7.96 -24.36
CA VAL A 180 -22.37 6.90 -24.06
C VAL A 180 -21.63 7.22 -22.76
N ASP A 181 -21.61 6.27 -21.84
CA ASP A 181 -20.85 6.28 -20.58
C ASP A 181 -19.94 5.05 -20.57
N VAL A 182 -18.62 5.25 -20.61
CA VAL A 182 -17.63 4.17 -20.62
C VAL A 182 -16.64 4.37 -19.48
N LYS A 183 -16.49 3.34 -18.65
CA LYS A 183 -15.52 3.25 -17.57
C LYS A 183 -14.64 2.03 -17.77
N VAL A 184 -13.33 2.18 -17.63
CA VAL A 184 -12.36 1.09 -17.84
C VAL A 184 -11.39 1.06 -16.68
N TRP A 185 -11.15 -0.12 -16.13
CA TRP A 185 -10.11 -0.41 -15.15
C TRP A 185 -9.15 -1.44 -15.74
N LEU A 186 -7.93 -1.02 -16.09
CA LEU A 186 -6.95 -1.87 -16.76
C LEU A 186 -6.30 -2.92 -15.85
N ASP A 187 -6.45 -2.76 -14.54
CA ASP A 187 -5.79 -3.60 -13.54
C ASP A 187 -6.78 -4.47 -12.73
N ARG A 188 -8.07 -4.45 -13.09
CA ARG A 188 -9.14 -5.25 -12.48
C ARG A 188 -9.73 -6.20 -13.50
N GLU A 189 -9.93 -7.45 -13.13
CA GLU A 189 -10.58 -8.45 -13.99
C GLU A 189 -12.00 -8.78 -13.52
N GLY A 190 -12.85 -9.21 -14.45
CA GLY A 190 -14.20 -9.66 -14.17
C GLY A 190 -15.19 -8.56 -13.77
N GLY A 191 -16.46 -8.93 -13.66
CA GLY A 191 -17.53 -8.02 -13.22
C GLY A 191 -17.81 -6.86 -14.19
N SER A 192 -17.48 -7.02 -15.47
CA SER A 192 -17.85 -6.08 -16.52
C SER A 192 -19.38 -5.98 -16.63
N LYS A 193 -19.88 -4.77 -16.91
CA LYS A 193 -21.30 -4.51 -17.11
C LYS A 193 -21.47 -3.76 -18.41
N ILE A 194 -22.02 -4.42 -19.41
CA ILE A 194 -22.05 -3.88 -20.77
C ILE A 194 -23.49 -3.89 -21.25
N HIS A 195 -23.97 -2.69 -21.54
CA HIS A 195 -25.33 -2.41 -21.96
C HIS A 195 -25.30 -1.36 -23.08
N THR A 196 -25.02 -1.81 -24.29
CA THR A 196 -25.12 -0.96 -25.49
C THR A 196 -26.51 -1.01 -26.12
N GLY A 197 -27.29 -2.06 -25.80
CA GLY A 197 -28.56 -2.37 -26.44
C GLY A 197 -28.42 -3.20 -27.73
N VAL A 198 -27.18 -3.45 -28.18
CA VAL A 198 -26.85 -4.30 -29.32
C VAL A 198 -26.21 -5.60 -28.81
N GLY A 199 -26.98 -6.68 -28.72
CA GLY A 199 -26.56 -7.90 -28.02
C GLY A 199 -25.27 -8.56 -28.55
N PHE A 200 -25.03 -8.49 -29.87
CA PHE A 200 -23.76 -8.97 -30.43
C PHE A 200 -22.57 -8.13 -29.96
N PHE A 201 -22.73 -6.81 -29.94
CA PHE A 201 -21.66 -5.90 -29.54
C PHE A 201 -21.38 -5.97 -28.03
N ASP A 202 -22.43 -6.12 -27.21
CA ASP A 202 -22.29 -6.39 -25.77
C ASP A 202 -21.42 -7.62 -25.53
N HIS A 203 -21.68 -8.72 -26.25
CA HIS A 203 -20.89 -9.94 -26.17
C HIS A 203 -19.44 -9.72 -26.60
N MET A 204 -19.22 -8.98 -27.70
CA MET A 204 -17.86 -8.69 -28.19
C MET A 204 -17.04 -7.86 -27.18
N LEU A 205 -17.63 -6.82 -26.58
CA LEU A 205 -16.97 -5.99 -25.57
C LEU A 205 -16.65 -6.81 -24.30
N ASP A 206 -17.54 -7.70 -23.88
CA ASP A 206 -17.32 -8.58 -22.73
C ASP A 206 -16.15 -9.55 -22.98
N GLN A 207 -16.05 -10.09 -24.20
CA GLN A 207 -14.93 -10.92 -24.61
C GLN A 207 -13.61 -10.14 -24.64
N ILE A 208 -13.62 -8.90 -25.15
CA ILE A 208 -12.44 -8.02 -25.14
C ILE A 208 -11.97 -7.77 -23.70
N ALA A 209 -12.88 -7.43 -22.79
CA ALA A 209 -12.53 -7.19 -21.38
C ALA A 209 -11.98 -8.47 -20.72
N THR A 210 -12.68 -9.60 -20.88
CA THR A 210 -12.31 -10.89 -20.31
C THR A 210 -10.95 -11.37 -20.79
N HIS A 211 -10.68 -11.33 -22.09
CA HIS A 211 -9.42 -11.79 -22.66
C HIS A 211 -8.30 -10.74 -22.63
N GLY A 212 -8.66 -9.47 -22.47
CA GLY A 212 -7.72 -8.36 -22.26
C GLY A 212 -7.23 -8.25 -20.82
N GLY A 213 -7.81 -8.99 -19.87
CA GLY A 213 -7.44 -8.93 -18.46
C GLY A 213 -7.85 -7.63 -17.78
N PHE A 214 -8.96 -7.02 -18.23
CA PHE A 214 -9.45 -5.76 -17.68
C PHE A 214 -10.97 -5.76 -17.48
N ARG A 215 -11.47 -4.77 -16.76
CA ARG A 215 -12.89 -4.58 -16.48
C ARG A 215 -13.37 -3.34 -17.19
N MET A 216 -14.58 -3.41 -17.74
CA MET A 216 -15.26 -2.23 -18.25
C MET A 216 -16.72 -2.18 -17.86
N GLU A 217 -17.22 -0.96 -17.66
CA GLU A 217 -18.64 -0.66 -17.58
C GLU A 217 -18.99 0.23 -18.77
N VAL A 218 -19.97 -0.20 -19.56
CA VAL A 218 -20.41 0.49 -20.77
C VAL A 218 -21.93 0.62 -20.72
N ASN A 219 -22.43 1.84 -20.72
CA ASN A 219 -23.86 2.12 -20.81
C ASN A 219 -24.10 3.05 -22.00
N VAL A 220 -25.01 2.66 -22.89
CA VAL A 220 -25.36 3.45 -24.06
C VAL A 220 -26.87 3.61 -24.16
N GLY A 221 -27.31 4.85 -24.36
CA GLY A 221 -28.66 5.18 -24.80
C GLY A 221 -28.60 5.77 -26.19
N GLY A 222 -29.17 5.09 -27.19
CA GLY A 222 -29.22 5.55 -28.57
C GLY A 222 -30.47 5.05 -29.29
N ASP A 223 -30.76 5.62 -30.47
CA ASP A 223 -31.88 5.15 -31.30
C ASP A 223 -31.50 3.89 -32.07
N LEU A 224 -31.93 2.73 -31.56
CA LEU A 224 -31.76 1.42 -32.21
C LEU A 224 -32.93 1.03 -33.12
N TYR A 225 -33.95 1.90 -33.25
CA TYR A 225 -35.11 1.63 -34.10
C TYR A 225 -34.79 1.81 -35.58
N ILE A 226 -33.93 2.78 -35.90
CA ILE A 226 -33.50 3.06 -37.28
C ILE A 226 -32.33 2.15 -37.66
N ASP A 227 -31.22 2.24 -36.93
CA ASP A 227 -30.00 1.45 -37.16
C ASP A 227 -29.07 1.53 -35.93
N ASP A 228 -28.19 0.56 -35.74
CA ASP A 228 -27.28 0.44 -34.59
C ASP A 228 -25.89 1.07 -34.82
N HIS A 229 -25.56 1.50 -36.04
CA HIS A 229 -24.21 1.95 -36.39
C HIS A 229 -23.71 3.13 -35.54
N HIS A 230 -24.55 4.11 -35.22
CA HIS A 230 -24.15 5.23 -34.36
C HIS A 230 -23.82 4.77 -32.93
N THR A 231 -24.58 3.82 -32.39
CA THR A 231 -24.32 3.20 -31.08
C THR A 231 -22.97 2.49 -31.06
N VAL A 232 -22.67 1.69 -32.09
CA VAL A 232 -21.40 0.97 -32.20
C VAL A 232 -20.23 1.95 -32.39
N GLU A 233 -20.37 2.92 -33.29
CA GLU A 233 -19.33 3.91 -33.60
C GLU A 233 -18.98 4.78 -32.38
N ASP A 234 -19.97 5.41 -31.75
CA ASP A 234 -19.72 6.33 -30.64
C ASP A 234 -19.19 5.60 -29.40
N THR A 235 -19.60 4.34 -29.17
CA THR A 235 -19.02 3.49 -28.11
C THR A 235 -17.57 3.15 -28.40
N GLY A 236 -17.24 2.79 -29.65
CA GLY A 236 -15.86 2.53 -30.07
C GLY A 236 -14.98 3.78 -29.90
N LEU A 237 -15.49 4.95 -30.28
CA LEU A 237 -14.80 6.23 -30.11
C LEU A 237 -14.56 6.58 -28.64
N ALA A 238 -15.56 6.37 -27.77
CA ALA A 238 -15.42 6.61 -26.33
C ALA A 238 -14.42 5.63 -25.68
N SER A 239 -14.31 4.41 -26.19
CA SER A 239 -13.42 3.37 -25.67
C SER A 239 -11.96 3.50 -26.13
N ALA A 240 -11.69 4.23 -27.22
CA ALA A 240 -10.37 4.31 -27.85
C ALA A 240 -9.71 5.70 -27.75
N LYS A 241 -10.42 6.72 -27.23
CA LYS A 241 -9.86 8.06 -27.08
C LYS A 241 -8.90 8.14 -25.89
N PRO A 242 -7.69 8.71 -26.07
CA PRO A 242 -6.74 8.95 -24.98
C PRO A 242 -7.23 10.04 -24.01
#